data_AF-A0A291GNV7-F1
#
_entry.id   AF-A0A291GNV7-F1
#
_cell.length_a   1.000
_cell.length_b   1.000
_cell.length_c   1.000
_cell.angle_alpha   90.00
_cell.angle_beta   90.00
_cell.angle_gamma   90.00
#
_symmetry.space_group_name_H-M   'P 1'
#
loop_
_entity.id
_entity.type
_entity.pdbx_description
1 polymer ?
#
loop_
_entity_poly.entity_id
_entity_poly.type
_entity_poly.pdbx_seq_one_letter_code
_entity_poly.pdbx_strand_id
1 'polypeptide(L)'
;MSCGRRHARRRSGSTPRTRLCAIGSRARSTTCSARAPDRDASDWTPHHSRGKAGARPSVSSSCEDASSPTGEIMSSRTKPSRFGRLRGILAVVVVIVLMGWFATENREALTKVYSTITEALPTSSQAQPVPDGAWLESGPTSIDPQQLASLDVAEQDRSEDDYERDEFGDGWASVGDGCDTRDQILNRDLVEITYEDGSDCEATDGTLHDPYTGITIDGNLSEDVQIDHIVSLSDAWYSGAEDWSSEKREAFANDSANLVAVDASANMSKSDDSIAEWYPGWDAPSDVAECRYAAQYVDVLAIYDLSVTSDDYKMLKKLETDCEELA
;
A
#
# COMPACT_ATOMS: atom_id res chain seq x y z
N MET A 1 -12.33 -31.64 -81.47
CA MET A 1 -11.78 -30.74 -80.44
C MET A 1 -12.36 -31.15 -79.09
N SER A 2 -11.48 -31.47 -78.13
CA SER A 2 -11.68 -31.76 -76.68
C SER A 2 -12.57 -30.75 -75.95
N CYS A 3 -13.08 -30.91 -74.71
CA CYS A 3 -13.06 -31.86 -73.57
C CYS A 3 -14.25 -31.40 -72.69
N GLY A 4 -15.01 -32.17 -71.89
CA GLY A 4 -14.68 -33.32 -71.04
C GLY A 4 -14.36 -32.88 -69.60
N ARG A 5 -15.36 -32.67 -68.71
CA ARG A 5 -15.15 -32.52 -67.25
C ARG A 5 -15.60 -33.79 -66.51
N ARG A 6 -14.73 -34.33 -65.65
CA ARG A 6 -14.86 -35.58 -64.89
C ARG A 6 -15.27 -35.32 -63.43
N HIS A 7 -15.83 -36.37 -62.83
CA HIS A 7 -16.14 -36.54 -61.41
C HIS A 7 -14.95 -37.01 -60.54
N ALA A 8 -15.16 -36.83 -59.23
CA ALA A 8 -14.70 -37.61 -58.06
C ALA A 8 -13.37 -37.25 -57.39
N ARG A 9 -13.39 -37.07 -56.06
CA ARG A 9 -13.00 -38.11 -55.09
C ARG A 9 -13.17 -37.66 -53.63
N ARG A 10 -13.72 -38.57 -52.82
CA ARG A 10 -13.60 -38.63 -51.35
C ARG A 10 -12.15 -38.92 -50.95
N ARG A 11 -11.69 -38.35 -49.84
CA ARG A 11 -10.51 -38.82 -49.08
C ARG A 11 -10.90 -39.02 -47.61
N SER A 12 -10.50 -40.16 -47.09
CA SER A 12 -10.51 -40.58 -45.68
C SER A 12 -9.19 -40.24 -45.00
N GLY A 13 -9.23 -40.09 -43.68
CA GLY A 13 -8.08 -40.05 -42.77
C GLY A 13 -8.29 -38.94 -41.74
N SER A 14 -7.99 -39.08 -40.45
CA SER A 14 -7.50 -40.18 -39.61
C SER A 14 -7.57 -39.64 -38.18
N THR A 15 -8.13 -40.40 -37.25
CA THR A 15 -8.20 -40.08 -35.81
C THR A 15 -6.81 -40.06 -35.15
N PRO A 16 -6.48 -39.07 -34.30
CA PRO A 16 -5.34 -39.16 -33.40
C PRO A 16 -5.67 -40.07 -32.20
N ARG A 17 -4.76 -41.00 -31.89
CA ARG A 17 -4.81 -41.87 -30.72
C ARG A 17 -4.33 -41.11 -29.47
N THR A 18 -5.20 -41.02 -28.47
CA THR A 18 -4.90 -40.68 -27.08
C THR A 18 -3.96 -41.72 -26.49
N ARG A 19 -2.83 -41.30 -25.91
CA ARG A 19 -2.02 -42.16 -25.00
C ARG A 19 -2.26 -41.69 -23.58
N LEU A 20 -2.95 -42.53 -22.81
CA LEU A 20 -2.91 -42.50 -21.36
C LEU A 20 -1.52 -42.96 -20.88
N CYS A 21 -0.94 -42.21 -19.95
CA CYS A 21 0.00 -42.73 -18.96
C CYS A 21 -0.58 -42.39 -17.59
N ALA A 22 -1.07 -43.41 -16.89
CA ALA A 22 -1.32 -43.40 -15.45
C ALA A 22 -0.25 -44.28 -14.79
N ILE A 23 0.32 -43.80 -13.68
CA ILE A 23 0.98 -44.46 -12.53
C ILE A 23 1.51 -43.24 -11.74
N GLY A 24 1.30 -43.01 -10.45
CA GLY A 24 0.89 -43.84 -9.34
C GLY A 24 1.59 -43.27 -8.10
N SER A 25 0.83 -42.95 -7.06
CA SER A 25 1.25 -42.30 -5.82
C SER A 25 2.33 -43.08 -5.05
N ARG A 26 3.24 -42.37 -4.36
CA ARG A 26 3.60 -42.59 -2.94
C ARG A 26 4.67 -41.60 -2.46
N ALA A 27 4.36 -40.96 -1.34
CA ALA A 27 5.28 -40.22 -0.48
C ALA A 27 6.36 -41.13 0.15
N ARG A 28 7.56 -40.57 0.35
CA ARG A 28 8.31 -40.70 1.62
C ARG A 28 9.50 -39.74 1.70
N SER A 29 9.57 -39.09 2.85
CA SER A 29 10.66 -38.28 3.39
C SER A 29 11.99 -39.04 3.46
N THR A 30 13.10 -38.35 3.21
CA THR A 30 14.39 -38.64 3.84
C THR A 30 15.26 -37.38 3.87
N THR A 31 15.60 -36.95 5.07
CA THR A 31 16.65 -35.99 5.46
C THR A 31 18.06 -36.49 5.11
N CYS A 32 18.98 -35.59 4.75
CA CYS A 32 20.44 -35.66 4.97
C CYS A 32 21.05 -34.29 4.60
N SER A 33 21.40 -33.43 5.56
CA SER A 33 22.71 -33.29 6.22
C SER A 33 23.89 -32.98 5.30
N ALA A 34 24.45 -31.78 5.53
CA ALA A 34 25.61 -31.19 4.88
C ALA A 34 26.91 -32.00 5.03
N ARG A 35 27.75 -31.98 3.98
CA ARG A 35 29.21 -32.00 4.09
C ARG A 35 29.89 -31.58 2.76
N ALA A 36 30.55 -30.43 2.76
CA ALA A 36 31.74 -30.15 1.95
C ALA A 36 32.97 -30.34 2.87
N PRO A 37 34.24 -30.38 2.38
CA PRO A 37 34.72 -30.09 1.02
C PRO A 37 35.70 -31.14 0.47
N ASP A 38 36.05 -31.04 -0.81
CA ASP A 38 37.43 -31.28 -1.22
C ASP A 38 37.81 -30.40 -2.41
N ARG A 39 39.00 -29.80 -2.27
CA ARG A 39 39.65 -28.93 -3.24
C ARG A 39 40.39 -29.78 -4.26
N ASP A 40 40.39 -29.35 -5.51
CA ASP A 40 41.54 -29.57 -6.38
C ASP A 40 41.83 -28.32 -7.20
N ALA A 41 43.10 -27.93 -7.16
CA ALA A 41 43.66 -26.73 -7.74
C ALA A 41 44.59 -27.11 -8.89
N SER A 42 44.39 -26.47 -10.04
CA SER A 42 45.37 -26.17 -11.09
C SER A 42 44.64 -25.19 -12.01
N ASP A 43 45.14 -24.04 -12.39
CA ASP A 43 46.46 -23.66 -12.86
C ASP A 43 46.49 -22.11 -12.93
N TRP A 44 47.68 -21.55 -13.12
CA TRP A 44 48.06 -20.14 -13.32
C TRP A 44 48.83 -19.46 -12.18
N THR A 45 50.13 -19.36 -12.47
CA THR A 45 51.22 -18.79 -11.69
C THR A 45 51.41 -17.28 -11.96
N PRO A 46 52.24 -16.60 -11.14
CA PRO A 46 52.16 -15.15 -10.90
C PRO A 46 53.31 -14.34 -11.53
N HIS A 47 53.12 -13.03 -11.64
CA HIS A 47 54.22 -12.06 -11.80
C HIS A 47 54.47 -11.30 -10.49
N HIS A 48 55.70 -11.44 -9.97
CA HIS A 48 56.61 -10.45 -9.35
C HIS A 48 56.01 -9.19 -8.70
N SER A 49 56.44 -8.68 -7.52
CA SER A 49 57.73 -8.77 -6.83
C SER A 49 57.66 -8.15 -5.43
N ARG A 50 58.60 -8.63 -4.60
CA ARG A 50 58.93 -8.28 -3.22
C ARG A 50 59.22 -6.79 -2.95
N GLY A 51 58.89 -6.34 -1.74
CA GLY A 51 59.49 -5.16 -1.10
C GLY A 51 59.20 -5.17 0.42
N LYS A 52 60.24 -5.08 1.23
CA LYS A 52 60.28 -5.41 2.68
C LYS A 52 59.82 -4.28 3.59
N ALA A 53 59.26 -4.70 4.73
CA ALA A 53 59.40 -4.19 6.11
C ALA A 53 59.87 -2.75 6.35
N GLY A 54 59.04 -2.00 7.09
CA GLY A 54 59.39 -0.74 7.75
C GLY A 54 58.44 -0.49 8.91
N ALA A 55 58.99 -0.02 10.03
CA ALA A 55 58.40 -0.02 11.35
C ALA A 55 57.20 0.92 11.56
N ARG A 56 56.44 0.62 12.64
CA ARG A 56 55.51 1.52 13.31
C ARG A 56 56.09 2.93 13.51
N PRO A 57 55.23 3.95 13.48
CA PRO A 57 55.14 4.81 14.65
C PRO A 57 53.70 4.95 15.14
N SER A 58 53.58 4.87 16.46
CA SER A 58 52.46 5.37 17.25
C SER A 58 52.26 6.86 17.00
N VAL A 59 51.10 7.25 16.47
CA VAL A 59 50.63 8.63 16.52
C VAL A 59 49.89 8.79 17.84
N SER A 60 50.60 9.27 18.84
CA SER A 60 50.02 9.93 20.00
C SER A 60 49.60 11.32 19.56
N SER A 61 48.30 11.56 19.41
CA SER A 61 47.75 12.92 19.40
C SER A 61 47.78 13.44 20.83
N SER A 62 48.81 14.23 21.14
CA SER A 62 48.81 15.13 22.29
C SER A 62 47.73 16.19 22.06
N CYS A 63 46.70 16.19 22.89
CA CYS A 63 45.87 17.36 23.10
C CYS A 63 46.47 18.11 24.28
N GLU A 64 47.20 19.19 24.00
CA GLU A 64 47.57 20.17 25.00
C GLU A 64 46.38 21.10 25.30
N ASP A 65 46.36 21.53 26.55
CA ASP A 65 45.38 22.36 27.22
C ASP A 65 44.92 23.59 26.43
N ALA A 66 43.60 23.68 26.22
CA ALA A 66 42.91 24.94 25.99
C ALA A 66 41.93 25.17 27.13
N SER A 67 42.32 26.06 28.03
CA SER A 67 41.50 26.58 29.11
C SER A 67 40.18 27.15 28.57
N SER A 68 39.07 26.62 29.07
CA SER A 68 37.72 27.16 28.85
C SER A 68 37.58 28.56 29.47
N PRO A 69 37.02 29.55 28.75
CA PRO A 69 36.26 30.60 29.38
C PRO A 69 34.84 30.09 29.63
N THR A 70 34.49 29.86 30.89
CA THR A 70 33.12 29.65 31.36
C THR A 70 32.29 30.89 31.07
N GLY A 71 31.57 30.89 29.95
CA GLY A 71 30.46 31.79 29.68
C GLY A 71 29.15 31.09 30.06
N GLU A 72 28.85 30.99 31.36
CA GLU A 72 27.49 30.69 31.82
C GLU A 72 26.55 31.81 31.35
N ILE A 73 25.79 31.58 30.28
CA ILE A 73 24.55 32.33 30.09
C ILE A 73 23.55 31.74 31.09
N MET A 74 23.51 32.34 32.28
CA MET A 74 22.37 32.23 33.18
C MET A 74 21.13 32.75 32.43
N SER A 75 20.36 31.84 31.83
CA SER A 75 18.99 32.12 31.42
C SER A 75 18.18 32.30 32.70
N SER A 76 18.10 33.55 33.17
CA SER A 76 17.20 33.91 34.25
C SER A 76 15.77 33.70 33.73
N ARG A 77 15.16 32.57 34.11
CA ARG A 77 13.70 32.41 34.08
C ARG A 77 13.11 33.47 35.00
N THR A 78 12.81 34.64 34.45
CA THR A 78 12.00 35.64 35.13
C THR A 78 10.60 35.06 35.26
N LYS A 79 10.18 34.76 36.51
CA LYS A 79 8.78 34.39 36.79
C LYS A 79 7.90 35.53 36.26
N PRO A 80 6.88 35.25 35.43
CA PRO A 80 6.02 36.30 34.89
C PRO A 80 5.38 37.05 36.06
N SER A 81 5.51 38.38 36.04
CA SER A 81 4.95 39.22 37.09
C SER A 81 3.44 39.01 37.16
N ARG A 82 2.88 39.05 38.38
CA ARG A 82 1.42 38.86 38.60
C ARG A 82 0.58 39.86 37.77
N PHE A 83 1.17 41.00 37.39
CA PHE A 83 0.57 41.99 36.49
C PHE A 83 0.49 41.57 35.01
N GLY A 84 1.45 40.78 34.51
CA GLY A 84 1.42 40.24 33.13
C GLY A 84 0.33 39.17 32.94
N ARG A 85 0.12 38.32 33.96
CA ARG A 85 -0.98 37.33 33.96
C ARG A 85 -2.36 38.00 34.00
N LEU A 86 -2.53 39.09 34.76
CA LEU A 86 -3.81 39.81 34.83
C LEU A 86 -4.16 40.49 33.49
N ARG A 87 -3.17 41.03 32.78
CA ARG A 87 -3.35 41.65 31.44
C ARG A 87 -3.70 40.62 30.36
N GLY A 88 -3.09 39.43 30.39
CA GLY A 88 -3.43 38.34 29.48
C GLY A 88 -4.85 37.81 29.71
N ILE A 89 -5.25 37.63 30.97
CA ILE A 89 -6.61 37.18 31.32
C ILE A 89 -7.65 38.22 30.89
N LEU A 90 -7.39 39.52 31.13
CA LEU A 90 -8.32 40.58 30.73
C LEU A 90 -8.49 40.65 29.20
N ALA A 91 -7.42 40.47 28.43
CA ALA A 91 -7.48 40.44 26.97
C ALA A 91 -8.31 39.25 26.45
N VAL A 92 -8.14 38.06 27.03
CA VAL A 92 -8.92 36.86 26.67
C VAL A 92 -10.40 37.04 27.04
N VAL A 93 -10.70 37.60 28.21
CA VAL A 93 -12.09 37.88 28.63
C VAL A 93 -12.74 38.91 27.71
N VAL A 94 -12.03 39.96 27.30
CA VAL A 94 -12.55 40.95 26.35
C VAL A 94 -12.82 40.30 24.98
N VAL A 95 -11.94 39.42 24.49
CA VAL A 95 -12.17 38.68 23.24
C VAL A 95 -13.39 37.76 23.36
N ILE A 96 -13.56 37.03 24.47
CA ILE A 96 -14.71 36.15 24.72
C ILE A 96 -16.01 36.96 24.79
N VAL A 97 -16.01 38.12 25.46
CA VAL A 97 -17.17 39.01 25.54
C VAL A 97 -17.50 39.61 24.17
N LEU A 98 -16.50 40.01 23.39
CA LEU A 98 -16.70 40.53 22.03
C LEU A 98 -17.19 39.45 21.06
N MET A 99 -16.69 38.22 21.16
CA MET A 99 -17.19 37.06 20.40
C MET A 99 -18.62 36.71 20.80
N GLY A 100 -18.93 36.73 22.10
CA GLY A 100 -20.29 36.52 22.61
C GLY A 100 -21.26 37.61 22.13
N TRP A 101 -20.84 38.87 22.17
CA TRP A 101 -21.64 40.00 21.69
C TRP A 101 -21.86 39.94 20.18
N PHE A 102 -20.80 39.64 19.40
CA PHE A 102 -20.88 39.42 17.95
C PHE A 102 -21.81 38.25 17.59
N ALA A 103 -21.77 37.16 18.36
CA ALA A 103 -22.67 36.01 18.18
C ALA A 103 -24.12 36.34 18.54
N THR A 104 -24.36 37.25 19.50
CA THR A 104 -25.73 37.69 19.85
C THR A 104 -26.33 38.65 18.83
N GLU A 105 -25.55 39.59 18.28
CA GLU A 105 -26.02 40.58 17.29
C GLU A 105 -26.17 39.99 15.89
N ASN A 106 -25.36 39.00 15.53
CA ASN A 106 -25.40 38.36 14.22
C ASN A 106 -26.10 37.00 14.26
N ARG A 107 -26.92 36.73 15.28
CA ARG A 107 -27.58 35.42 15.45
C ARG A 107 -28.38 35.01 14.22
N GLU A 108 -29.10 35.95 13.59
CA GLU A 108 -29.86 35.67 12.36
C GLU A 108 -28.96 35.35 11.17
N ALA A 109 -27.85 36.08 11.02
CA ALA A 109 -26.87 35.84 9.96
C ALA A 109 -26.13 34.52 10.16
N LEU A 110 -25.73 34.19 11.39
CA LEU A 110 -25.09 32.92 11.74
C LEU A 110 -26.04 31.75 11.58
N THR A 111 -27.32 31.89 11.95
CA THR A 111 -28.33 30.84 11.75
C THR A 111 -28.56 30.59 10.26
N LYS A 112 -28.55 31.65 9.44
CA LYS A 112 -28.70 31.53 7.98
C LYS A 112 -27.48 30.90 7.31
N VAL A 113 -26.26 31.30 7.71
CA VAL A 113 -25.03 30.66 7.22
C VAL A 113 -24.98 29.20 7.67
N TYR A 114 -25.35 28.92 8.92
CA TYR A 114 -25.40 27.56 9.45
C TYR A 114 -26.45 26.72 8.72
N SER A 115 -27.65 27.24 8.44
CA SER A 115 -28.69 26.53 7.69
C SER A 115 -28.29 26.32 6.23
N THR A 116 -27.69 27.32 5.57
CA THR A 116 -27.20 27.19 4.20
C THR A 116 -26.04 26.20 4.10
N ILE A 117 -25.13 26.16 5.09
CA ILE A 117 -24.08 25.13 5.15
C ILE A 117 -24.73 23.76 5.42
N THR A 118 -25.71 23.66 6.31
CA THR A 118 -26.38 22.37 6.62
C THR A 118 -27.21 21.83 5.44
N GLU A 119 -27.77 22.72 4.61
CA GLU A 119 -28.47 22.35 3.37
C GLU A 119 -27.53 22.09 2.18
N ALA A 120 -26.33 22.69 2.16
CA ALA A 120 -25.32 22.51 1.11
C ALA A 120 -24.32 21.38 1.41
N LEU A 121 -24.22 20.96 2.68
CA LEU A 121 -23.60 19.69 3.01
C LEU A 121 -24.47 18.60 2.39
N PRO A 122 -23.91 17.65 1.61
CA PRO A 122 -24.66 16.50 1.20
C PRO A 122 -25.26 15.90 2.47
N THR A 123 -26.59 15.88 2.56
CA THR A 123 -27.26 15.04 3.54
C THR A 123 -26.60 13.69 3.38
N SER A 124 -25.91 13.23 4.43
CA SER A 124 -25.26 11.92 4.51
C SER A 124 -26.08 10.99 3.65
N SER A 125 -25.55 10.73 2.45
CA SER A 125 -26.20 9.87 1.48
C SER A 125 -26.45 8.63 2.29
N GLN A 126 -27.72 8.27 2.51
CA GLN A 126 -28.04 7.00 3.12
C GLN A 126 -27.20 6.00 2.34
N ALA A 127 -26.17 5.46 2.98
CA ALA A 127 -25.27 4.50 2.39
C ALA A 127 -26.21 3.46 1.79
N GLN A 128 -26.33 3.50 0.46
CA GLN A 128 -27.06 2.45 -0.23
C GLN A 128 -26.32 1.19 0.19
N PRO A 129 -27.01 0.09 0.55
CA PRO A 129 -26.33 -1.17 0.80
C PRO A 129 -25.48 -1.42 -0.44
N VAL A 130 -24.17 -1.30 -0.26
CA VAL A 130 -23.21 -1.57 -1.32
C VAL A 130 -23.42 -3.05 -1.62
N PRO A 131 -23.61 -3.47 -2.87
CA PRO A 131 -23.71 -4.88 -3.17
C PRO A 131 -22.46 -5.55 -2.58
N ASP A 132 -22.67 -6.60 -1.80
CA ASP A 132 -21.61 -7.47 -1.31
C ASP A 132 -20.68 -7.79 -2.51
N GLY A 133 -19.34 -7.76 -2.33
CA GLY A 133 -18.38 -7.91 -3.44
C GLY A 133 -17.91 -6.57 -4.04
N ALA A 134 -18.00 -5.51 -3.26
CA ALA A 134 -18.05 -4.12 -3.70
C ALA A 134 -16.81 -3.59 -4.43
N TRP A 135 -15.61 -4.15 -4.22
CA TRP A 135 -14.40 -3.56 -4.78
C TRP A 135 -14.50 -3.48 -6.30
N LEU A 136 -14.82 -4.54 -7.03
CA LEU A 136 -14.91 -4.46 -8.51
C LEU A 136 -16.04 -3.54 -9.02
N GLU A 137 -17.13 -3.39 -8.26
CA GLU A 137 -18.38 -2.76 -8.72
C GLU A 137 -18.59 -1.31 -8.22
N SER A 138 -17.71 -0.80 -7.37
CA SER A 138 -17.80 0.56 -6.79
C SER A 138 -16.56 1.37 -7.16
N GLY A 139 -16.52 2.69 -6.98
CA GLY A 139 -15.28 3.49 -7.13
C GLY A 139 -14.87 3.86 -8.58
N PRO A 140 -13.80 4.65 -8.75
CA PRO A 140 -13.39 5.16 -10.05
C PRO A 140 -12.64 4.09 -10.86
N THR A 141 -12.91 4.04 -12.17
CA THR A 141 -12.17 3.24 -13.17
C THR A 141 -11.35 4.12 -14.10
N SER A 142 -11.06 5.35 -13.69
CA SER A 142 -10.27 6.32 -14.44
C SER A 142 -9.45 7.15 -13.46
N ILE A 143 -8.17 7.37 -13.77
CA ILE A 143 -7.30 8.25 -12.99
C ILE A 143 -7.73 9.70 -13.19
N ASP A 144 -7.81 10.50 -12.11
CA ASP A 144 -7.93 11.96 -12.22
C ASP A 144 -6.60 12.56 -12.72
N PRO A 145 -6.55 13.15 -13.94
CA PRO A 145 -5.31 13.71 -14.49
C PRO A 145 -4.71 14.83 -13.65
N GLN A 146 -5.52 15.59 -12.92
CA GLN A 146 -5.03 16.67 -12.06
C GLN A 146 -4.34 16.11 -10.82
N GLN A 147 -4.88 15.03 -10.27
CA GLN A 147 -4.30 14.36 -9.11
C GLN A 147 -2.99 13.65 -9.46
N LEU A 148 -2.96 12.90 -10.57
CA LEU A 148 -1.73 12.30 -11.05
C LEU A 148 -0.66 13.36 -11.35
N ALA A 149 -1.03 14.48 -11.99
CA ALA A 149 -0.09 15.57 -12.25
C ALA A 149 0.40 16.31 -10.99
N SER A 150 -0.24 16.10 -9.83
CA SER A 150 0.16 16.68 -8.56
C SER A 150 1.15 15.84 -7.75
N LEU A 151 1.35 14.56 -8.14
CA LEU A 151 2.28 13.67 -7.45
C LEU A 151 3.74 14.11 -7.66
N ASP A 152 4.50 14.12 -6.57
CA ASP A 152 5.94 14.36 -6.63
C ASP A 152 6.67 13.15 -7.23
N VAL A 153 7.57 13.40 -8.18
CA VAL A 153 8.43 12.37 -8.77
C VAL A 153 9.80 12.42 -8.09
N ALA A 154 10.16 11.35 -7.39
CA ALA A 154 11.41 11.23 -6.65
C ALA A 154 12.05 9.85 -6.88
N GLU A 155 13.37 9.78 -6.76
CA GLU A 155 14.05 8.48 -6.73
C GLU A 155 13.86 7.85 -5.34
N GLN A 156 13.60 6.55 -5.29
CA GLN A 156 13.50 5.78 -4.05
C GLN A 156 14.82 5.03 -3.82
N ASP A 157 15.48 5.26 -2.67
CA ASP A 157 16.68 4.51 -2.29
C ASP A 157 16.27 3.25 -1.50
N ARG A 158 15.95 2.18 -2.23
CA ARG A 158 15.50 0.92 -1.63
C ARG A 158 16.68 0.13 -1.08
N SER A 159 16.78 0.05 0.24
CA SER A 159 17.80 -0.71 0.98
C SER A 159 17.11 -1.73 1.87
N GLU A 160 17.36 -3.03 1.64
CA GLU A 160 16.69 -4.13 2.35
C GLU A 160 16.84 -4.07 3.89
N ASP A 161 17.82 -3.33 4.40
CA ASP A 161 18.11 -3.22 5.83
C ASP A 161 17.37 -2.06 6.55
N ASP A 162 16.71 -1.16 5.81
CA ASP A 162 16.19 0.11 6.36
C ASP A 162 14.67 0.12 6.59
N TYR A 163 13.95 -0.93 6.18
CA TYR A 163 12.50 -1.08 6.37
C TYR A 163 12.15 -2.33 7.17
N GLU A 164 11.33 -2.14 8.22
CA GLU A 164 10.71 -3.23 8.97
C GLU A 164 9.18 -3.04 8.96
N ARG A 165 8.42 -4.12 8.69
CA ARG A 165 6.95 -4.06 8.62
C ARG A 165 6.32 -3.56 9.93
N ASP A 166 6.92 -3.91 11.07
CA ASP A 166 6.42 -3.54 12.39
C ASP A 166 6.49 -2.02 12.65
N GLU A 167 7.19 -1.24 11.81
CA GLU A 167 7.15 0.22 11.83
C GLU A 167 5.75 0.79 11.54
N PHE A 168 4.88 -0.01 10.89
CA PHE A 168 3.48 0.30 10.60
C PHE A 168 2.49 -0.24 11.65
N GLY A 169 2.98 -0.71 12.79
CA GLY A 169 2.17 -1.22 13.91
C GLY A 169 2.10 -2.75 13.97
N ASP A 170 1.39 -3.25 14.99
CA ASP A 170 1.39 -4.68 15.36
C ASP A 170 0.41 -5.54 14.52
N GLY A 171 -0.12 -5.00 13.42
CA GLY A 171 -1.07 -5.67 12.52
C GLY A 171 -2.38 -4.91 12.32
N TRP A 172 -3.49 -5.65 12.23
CA TRP A 172 -4.81 -5.08 12.00
C TRP A 172 -5.36 -4.44 13.27
N ALA A 173 -5.46 -3.11 13.27
CA ALA A 173 -6.00 -2.35 14.37
C ALA A 173 -7.53 -2.51 14.45
N SER A 174 -8.07 -2.42 15.67
CA SER A 174 -9.51 -2.25 15.85
C SER A 174 -9.90 -0.81 15.55
N VAL A 175 -10.48 -0.57 14.37
CA VAL A 175 -10.98 0.75 13.97
C VAL A 175 -12.52 0.78 14.07
N GLY A 176 -13.08 1.72 14.82
CA GLY A 176 -14.53 1.90 14.90
C GLY A 176 -15.29 0.87 15.75
N ASP A 177 -16.27 0.19 15.13
CA ASP A 177 -17.41 -0.49 15.79
C ASP A 177 -17.09 -1.83 16.46
N GLY A 178 -15.81 -2.19 16.62
CA GLY A 178 -15.35 -3.37 17.36
C GLY A 178 -14.71 -4.47 16.51
N CYS A 179 -14.77 -4.33 15.18
CA CYS A 179 -14.02 -5.17 14.24
C CYS A 179 -12.56 -4.73 14.12
N ASP A 180 -11.66 -5.69 13.91
CA ASP A 180 -10.36 -5.33 13.36
C ASP A 180 -10.49 -4.93 11.88
N THR A 181 -9.47 -4.26 11.35
CA THR A 181 -9.47 -3.82 9.96
C THR A 181 -9.60 -4.99 8.98
N ARG A 182 -9.03 -6.16 9.28
CA ARG A 182 -9.13 -7.32 8.38
C ARG A 182 -10.58 -7.74 8.21
N ASP A 183 -11.29 -7.93 9.31
CA ASP A 183 -12.70 -8.32 9.29
C ASP A 183 -13.56 -7.25 8.60
N GLN A 184 -13.24 -5.97 8.75
CA GLN A 184 -13.93 -4.90 8.03
C GLN A 184 -13.76 -5.00 6.52
N ILE A 185 -12.55 -5.31 6.04
CA ILE A 185 -12.30 -5.48 4.60
C ILE A 185 -12.95 -6.76 4.08
N LEU A 186 -12.88 -7.86 4.83
CA LEU A 186 -13.59 -9.10 4.47
C LEU A 186 -15.11 -8.86 4.36
N ASN A 187 -15.70 -8.15 5.32
CA ASN A 187 -17.13 -7.83 5.29
C ASN A 187 -17.54 -6.90 4.15
N ARG A 188 -16.60 -6.07 3.66
CA ARG A 188 -16.82 -5.20 2.50
C ARG A 188 -16.72 -5.95 1.18
N ASP A 189 -15.73 -6.83 1.06
CA ASP A 189 -15.30 -7.40 -0.22
C ASP A 189 -15.82 -8.81 -0.49
N LEU A 190 -16.27 -9.53 0.53
CA LEU A 190 -16.87 -10.85 0.36
C LEU A 190 -18.37 -10.76 0.08
N VAL A 191 -18.91 -11.83 -0.51
CA VAL A 191 -20.35 -12.11 -0.63
C VAL A 191 -20.71 -13.39 0.10
N GLU A 192 -22.00 -13.60 0.33
CA GLU A 192 -22.51 -14.85 0.93
C GLU A 192 -21.83 -15.20 2.27
N ILE A 193 -21.53 -14.17 3.07
CA ILE A 193 -20.71 -14.25 4.28
C ILE A 193 -21.39 -15.06 5.38
N THR A 194 -20.62 -15.93 6.04
CA THR A 194 -20.95 -16.55 7.33
C THR A 194 -20.05 -15.98 8.41
N TYR A 195 -20.64 -15.64 9.55
CA TYR A 195 -19.95 -15.08 10.71
C TYR A 195 -19.74 -16.14 11.80
N GLU A 196 -18.72 -15.94 12.63
CA GLU A 196 -18.54 -16.72 13.87
C GLU A 196 -19.78 -16.64 14.77
N ASP A 197 -20.11 -17.72 15.47
CA ASP A 197 -21.30 -17.81 16.31
C ASP A 197 -21.34 -16.70 17.37
N GLY A 198 -22.31 -15.77 17.23
CA GLY A 198 -22.49 -14.65 18.16
C GLY A 198 -21.65 -13.41 17.83
N SER A 199 -20.96 -13.41 16.68
CA SER A 199 -20.30 -12.25 16.08
C SER A 199 -21.11 -11.76 14.87
N ASP A 200 -21.12 -10.45 14.64
CA ASP A 200 -21.60 -9.80 13.41
C ASP A 200 -20.44 -9.19 12.60
N CYS A 201 -19.22 -9.65 12.90
CA CYS A 201 -18.00 -9.02 12.46
C CYS A 201 -16.96 -10.04 11.94
N GLU A 202 -16.68 -11.07 12.72
CA GLU A 202 -15.64 -12.06 12.41
C GLU A 202 -16.15 -12.99 11.31
N ALA A 203 -15.68 -12.76 10.09
CA ALA A 203 -16.07 -13.54 8.92
C ALA A 203 -15.33 -14.89 8.94
N THR A 204 -16.09 -15.99 8.94
CA THR A 204 -15.54 -17.37 8.96
C THR A 204 -15.63 -18.06 7.61
N ASP A 205 -16.57 -17.65 6.76
CA ASP A 205 -16.79 -18.17 5.42
C ASP A 205 -17.42 -17.10 4.52
N GLY A 206 -17.33 -17.28 3.21
CA GLY A 206 -17.86 -16.34 2.21
C GLY A 206 -17.24 -16.61 0.84
N THR A 207 -17.64 -15.83 -0.15
CA THR A 207 -17.14 -15.94 -1.52
C THR A 207 -16.44 -14.63 -1.91
N LEU A 208 -15.21 -14.73 -2.40
CA LEU A 208 -14.48 -13.62 -2.99
C LEU A 208 -14.53 -13.71 -4.52
N HIS A 209 -15.03 -12.66 -5.16
CA HIS A 209 -14.77 -12.41 -6.58
C HIS A 209 -13.46 -11.62 -6.66
N ASP A 210 -12.35 -12.34 -6.82
CA ASP A 210 -11.01 -11.76 -6.63
C ASP A 210 -10.71 -10.69 -7.71
N PRO A 211 -10.43 -9.44 -7.31
CA PRO A 211 -10.18 -8.38 -8.27
C PRO A 211 -8.84 -8.55 -9.00
N TYR A 212 -7.89 -9.29 -8.43
CA TYR A 212 -6.55 -9.36 -8.99
C TYR A 212 -6.39 -10.41 -10.08
N THR A 213 -7.17 -11.50 -10.04
CA THR A 213 -7.05 -12.63 -10.96
C THR A 213 -8.34 -12.91 -11.72
N GLY A 214 -9.47 -12.37 -11.26
CA GLY A 214 -10.80 -12.63 -11.81
C GLY A 214 -11.35 -14.02 -11.49
N ILE A 215 -10.68 -14.80 -10.64
CA ILE A 215 -11.20 -16.08 -10.16
C ILE A 215 -12.24 -15.84 -9.06
N THR A 216 -13.06 -16.86 -8.81
CA THR A 216 -13.94 -16.88 -7.64
C THR A 216 -13.38 -17.88 -6.63
N ILE A 217 -13.25 -17.45 -5.39
CA ILE A 217 -12.79 -18.25 -4.26
C ILE A 217 -13.98 -18.42 -3.32
N ASP A 218 -14.37 -19.66 -3.06
CA ASP A 218 -15.47 -20.00 -2.16
C ASP A 218 -14.93 -20.60 -0.86
N GLY A 219 -15.39 -20.10 0.28
CA GLY A 219 -15.00 -20.53 1.61
C GLY A 219 -13.53 -20.24 1.97
N ASN A 220 -13.01 -20.95 2.98
CA ASN A 220 -11.60 -20.92 3.46
C ASN A 220 -10.89 -19.56 3.43
N LEU A 221 -11.52 -18.55 4.03
CA LEU A 221 -11.01 -17.17 4.07
C LEU A 221 -9.62 -17.02 4.70
N SER A 222 -9.19 -17.99 5.52
CA SER A 222 -7.93 -17.88 6.27
C SER A 222 -6.68 -18.25 5.48
N GLU A 223 -6.80 -19.11 4.46
CA GLU A 223 -5.65 -19.62 3.70
C GLU A 223 -5.58 -19.03 2.28
N ASP A 224 -6.75 -18.91 1.63
CA ASP A 224 -6.81 -18.54 0.21
C ASP A 224 -7.05 -17.04 -0.01
N VAL A 225 -7.55 -16.32 1.01
CA VAL A 225 -7.84 -14.87 0.96
C VAL A 225 -6.93 -14.07 1.90
N GLN A 226 -6.26 -13.07 1.33
CA GLN A 226 -5.44 -12.10 2.07
C GLN A 226 -5.98 -10.69 1.90
N ILE A 227 -5.58 -9.79 2.81
CA ILE A 227 -5.83 -8.36 2.64
C ILE A 227 -4.52 -7.75 2.14
N ASP A 228 -4.54 -7.21 0.92
CA ASP A 228 -3.42 -6.52 0.32
C ASP A 228 -3.51 -5.01 0.56
N HIS A 229 -2.34 -4.38 0.60
CA HIS A 229 -2.17 -2.93 0.55
C HIS A 229 -1.94 -2.50 -0.91
N ILE A 230 -2.88 -1.76 -1.50
CA ILE A 230 -2.81 -1.28 -2.90
C ILE A 230 -1.46 -0.60 -3.15
N VAL A 231 -1.11 0.40 -2.33
CA VAL A 231 0.26 0.88 -2.18
C VAL A 231 0.89 0.08 -1.04
N SER A 232 1.90 -0.75 -1.37
CA SER A 232 2.54 -1.63 -0.40
C SER A 232 3.18 -0.84 0.74
N LEU A 233 3.27 -1.41 1.94
CA LEU A 233 3.90 -0.72 3.09
C LEU A 233 5.38 -0.38 2.84
N SER A 234 6.09 -1.24 2.11
CA SER A 234 7.48 -1.02 1.69
C SER A 234 7.56 0.12 0.67
N ASP A 235 6.70 0.13 -0.35
CA ASP A 235 6.68 1.22 -1.32
C ASP A 235 6.33 2.56 -0.65
N ALA A 236 5.36 2.56 0.27
CA ALA A 236 5.01 3.73 1.06
C ALA A 236 6.20 4.24 1.89
N TRP A 237 6.97 3.33 2.51
CA TRP A 237 8.18 3.67 3.27
C TRP A 237 9.14 4.53 2.45
N TYR A 238 9.55 4.02 1.28
CA TYR A 238 10.49 4.70 0.40
C TYR A 238 9.89 5.90 -0.35
N SER A 239 8.56 5.98 -0.42
CA SER A 239 7.84 7.10 -1.02
C SER A 239 7.66 8.30 -0.09
N GLY A 240 8.03 8.17 1.19
CA GLY A 240 8.01 9.26 2.19
C GLY A 240 7.40 8.89 3.54
N ALA A 241 6.92 7.65 3.72
CA ALA A 241 6.38 7.22 5.01
C ALA A 241 7.44 6.99 6.08
N GLU A 242 8.73 6.87 5.72
CA GLU A 242 9.82 6.79 6.69
C GLU A 242 9.87 8.00 7.64
N ASP A 243 9.46 9.17 7.17
CA ASP A 243 9.44 10.43 7.92
C ASP A 243 8.16 10.63 8.75
N TRP A 244 7.19 9.71 8.65
CA TRP A 244 5.92 9.83 9.35
C TRP A 244 6.05 9.46 10.84
N SER A 245 5.10 9.94 11.64
CA SER A 245 4.94 9.38 12.99
C SER A 245 4.41 7.95 12.91
N SER A 246 4.70 7.15 13.95
CA SER A 246 4.19 5.78 14.06
C SER A 246 2.67 5.71 13.94
N GLU A 247 1.94 6.68 14.50
CA GLU A 247 0.48 6.72 14.41
C GLU A 247 -0.03 6.96 12.98
N LYS A 248 0.70 7.77 12.18
CA LYS A 248 0.32 7.99 10.76
C LYS A 248 0.62 6.74 9.93
N ARG A 249 1.72 6.03 10.20
CA ARG A 249 2.03 4.74 9.55
C ARG A 249 0.99 3.67 9.90
N GLU A 250 0.63 3.54 11.17
CA GLU A 250 -0.43 2.61 11.61
C GLU A 250 -1.80 2.97 10.98
N ALA A 251 -2.13 4.26 10.91
CA ALA A 251 -3.34 4.72 10.24
C ALA A 251 -3.34 4.40 8.73
N PHE A 252 -2.20 4.55 8.05
CA PHE A 252 -2.05 4.15 6.64
C PHE A 252 -2.21 2.64 6.43
N ALA A 253 -1.59 1.84 7.31
CA ALA A 253 -1.68 0.39 7.23
C ALA A 253 -3.10 -0.15 7.49
N ASN A 254 -3.96 0.65 8.13
CA ASN A 254 -5.32 0.29 8.48
C ASN A 254 -6.38 1.11 7.71
N ASP A 255 -5.99 1.90 6.70
CA ASP A 255 -6.96 2.66 5.90
C ASP A 255 -7.60 1.76 4.85
N SER A 256 -8.93 1.60 4.95
CA SER A 256 -9.72 0.87 3.97
C SER A 256 -9.58 1.36 2.52
N ALA A 257 -9.19 2.62 2.31
CA ALA A 257 -8.89 3.18 1.00
C ALA A 257 -7.61 2.59 0.38
N ASN A 258 -6.70 2.04 1.20
CA ASN A 258 -5.50 1.35 0.74
C ASN A 258 -5.61 -0.18 0.83
N LEU A 259 -6.77 -0.74 1.20
CA LEU A 259 -6.90 -2.18 1.48
C LEU A 259 -7.91 -2.86 0.56
N VAL A 260 -7.63 -4.11 0.19
CA VAL A 260 -8.52 -4.96 -0.63
C VAL A 260 -8.34 -6.44 -0.29
N ALA A 261 -9.43 -7.20 -0.23
CA ALA A 261 -9.38 -8.66 -0.12
C ALA A 261 -9.04 -9.29 -1.48
N VAL A 262 -8.03 -10.16 -1.51
CA VAL A 262 -7.48 -10.74 -2.74
C VAL A 262 -7.05 -12.19 -2.58
N ASP A 263 -6.87 -12.87 -3.70
CA ASP A 263 -6.21 -14.18 -3.77
C ASP A 263 -4.80 -14.13 -3.14
N ALA A 264 -4.52 -15.08 -2.25
CA ALA A 264 -3.24 -15.17 -1.55
C ALA A 264 -2.05 -15.31 -2.50
N SER A 265 -2.19 -16.05 -3.61
CA SER A 265 -1.09 -16.26 -4.56
C SER A 265 -0.80 -15.02 -5.40
N ALA A 266 -1.84 -14.25 -5.75
CA ALA A 266 -1.70 -12.96 -6.40
C ALA A 266 -0.99 -11.95 -5.49
N ASN A 267 -1.38 -11.88 -4.21
CA ASN A 267 -0.72 -11.00 -3.24
C ASN A 267 0.76 -11.39 -3.02
N MET A 268 1.07 -12.68 -2.95
CA MET A 268 2.46 -13.14 -2.89
C MET A 268 3.24 -12.84 -4.18
N SER A 269 2.58 -12.85 -5.34
CA SER A 269 3.20 -12.47 -6.61
C SER A 269 3.48 -10.98 -6.69
N LYS A 270 2.62 -10.14 -6.10
CA LYS A 270 2.82 -8.70 -5.96
C LYS A 270 3.95 -8.36 -4.99
N SER A 271 4.04 -9.09 -3.87
CA SER A 271 5.03 -8.81 -2.82
C SER A 271 4.96 -7.34 -2.37
N ASP A 272 6.04 -6.60 -2.53
CA ASP A 272 6.22 -5.19 -2.24
C ASP A 272 6.38 -4.33 -3.50
N ASP A 273 6.12 -4.92 -4.67
CA ASP A 273 6.24 -4.27 -5.97
C ASP A 273 5.36 -3.02 -6.06
N SER A 274 5.93 -2.02 -6.73
CA SER A 274 5.24 -0.78 -7.13
C SER A 274 4.39 -0.98 -8.39
N ILE A 275 3.61 0.02 -8.77
CA ILE A 275 2.70 -0.11 -9.94
C ILE A 275 3.43 -0.29 -11.28
N ALA A 276 4.69 0.14 -11.42
CA ALA A 276 5.49 -0.17 -12.61
C ALA A 276 5.93 -1.64 -12.66
N GLU A 277 6.03 -2.28 -11.50
CA GLU A 277 6.52 -3.65 -11.29
C GLU A 277 5.41 -4.67 -11.18
N TRP A 278 4.20 -4.29 -10.76
CA TRP A 278 3.05 -5.18 -10.67
C TRP A 278 1.72 -4.42 -10.74
N TYR A 279 0.76 -4.95 -11.50
CA TYR A 279 -0.66 -4.58 -11.44
C TYR A 279 -1.53 -5.73 -11.99
N PRO A 280 -2.84 -5.80 -11.67
CA PRO A 280 -3.71 -6.93 -12.02
C PRO A 280 -3.75 -7.32 -13.50
N GLY A 281 -3.50 -6.39 -14.42
CA GLY A 281 -3.63 -6.58 -15.86
C GLY A 281 -2.54 -7.42 -16.56
N TRP A 282 -1.45 -7.80 -15.88
CA TRP A 282 -0.41 -8.62 -16.52
C TRP A 282 -0.84 -10.06 -16.80
N ASP A 283 -1.70 -10.63 -15.95
CA ASP A 283 -2.22 -11.99 -16.09
C ASP A 283 -3.74 -12.11 -15.93
N ALA A 284 -4.45 -11.05 -15.49
CA ALA A 284 -5.90 -11.08 -15.30
C ALA A 284 -6.69 -10.58 -16.52
N PRO A 285 -7.90 -11.10 -16.76
CA PRO A 285 -8.66 -10.84 -17.99
C PRO A 285 -9.54 -9.58 -17.95
N SER A 286 -9.48 -8.74 -16.92
CA SER A 286 -10.43 -7.62 -16.75
C SER A 286 -9.77 -6.24 -16.74
N ASP A 287 -9.98 -5.48 -17.82
CA ASP A 287 -9.52 -4.10 -17.94
C ASP A 287 -10.10 -3.20 -16.81
N VAL A 288 -11.28 -3.53 -16.28
CA VAL A 288 -11.91 -2.81 -15.15
C VAL A 288 -11.06 -2.86 -13.88
N ALA A 289 -10.51 -4.02 -13.54
CA ALA A 289 -9.71 -4.18 -12.33
C ALA A 289 -8.36 -3.45 -12.42
N GLU A 290 -7.71 -3.52 -13.59
CA GLU A 290 -6.50 -2.74 -13.88
C GLU A 290 -6.75 -1.25 -13.68
N CYS A 291 -7.81 -0.73 -14.30
CA CYS A 291 -8.11 0.70 -14.23
C CYS A 291 -8.53 1.17 -12.85
N ARG A 292 -9.27 0.34 -12.12
CA ARG A 292 -9.64 0.63 -10.75
C ARG A 292 -8.44 0.61 -9.81
N TYR A 293 -7.57 -0.39 -9.95
CA TYR A 293 -6.34 -0.49 -9.18
C TYR A 293 -5.48 0.76 -9.39
N ALA A 294 -5.30 1.16 -10.66
CA ALA A 294 -4.51 2.35 -11.01
C ALA A 294 -5.10 3.65 -10.47
N ALA A 295 -6.42 3.85 -10.57
CA ALA A 295 -7.10 5.01 -10.00
C ALA A 295 -6.96 5.05 -8.48
N GLN A 296 -7.21 3.93 -7.79
CA GLN A 296 -7.09 3.84 -6.35
C GLN A 296 -5.65 4.01 -5.85
N TYR A 297 -4.66 3.50 -6.60
CA TYR A 297 -3.23 3.72 -6.31
C TYR A 297 -2.90 5.22 -6.31
N VAL A 298 -3.37 5.98 -7.31
CA VAL A 298 -3.20 7.44 -7.38
C VAL A 298 -3.95 8.16 -6.25
N ASP A 299 -5.13 7.69 -5.86
CA ASP A 299 -5.89 8.20 -4.71
C ASP A 299 -5.10 8.06 -3.41
N VAL A 300 -4.57 6.86 -3.14
CA VAL A 300 -3.78 6.61 -1.93
C VAL A 300 -2.53 7.49 -1.90
N LEU A 301 -1.78 7.54 -3.00
CA LEU A 301 -0.57 8.37 -3.06
C LEU A 301 -0.87 9.85 -2.78
N ALA A 302 -1.94 10.38 -3.38
CA ALA A 302 -2.31 11.78 -3.21
C ALA A 302 -2.87 12.10 -1.81
N ILE A 303 -3.68 11.21 -1.23
CA ILE A 303 -4.23 11.38 0.13
C ILE A 303 -3.10 11.45 1.16
N TYR A 304 -2.04 10.67 0.96
CA TYR A 304 -0.97 10.51 1.93
C TYR A 304 0.26 11.38 1.66
N ASP A 305 0.29 12.09 0.53
CA ASP A 305 1.42 12.91 0.07
C ASP A 305 2.68 12.06 -0.14
N LEU A 306 2.50 10.92 -0.81
CA LEU A 306 3.57 10.00 -1.18
C LEU A 306 4.10 10.33 -2.58
N SER A 307 5.42 10.29 -2.72
CA SER A 307 6.08 10.42 -4.01
C SER A 307 6.00 9.14 -4.83
N VAL A 308 6.32 9.22 -6.12
CA VAL A 308 6.43 8.08 -7.03
C VAL A 308 7.76 8.09 -7.76
N THR A 309 8.23 6.93 -8.20
CA THR A 309 9.40 6.87 -9.07
C THR A 309 9.09 7.41 -10.48
N SER A 310 10.14 7.71 -11.23
CA SER A 310 10.01 8.07 -12.64
C SER A 310 9.37 6.96 -13.49
N ASP A 311 9.50 5.70 -13.10
CA ASP A 311 8.95 4.57 -13.84
C ASP A 311 7.48 4.31 -13.45
N ASP A 312 7.13 4.44 -12.17
CA ASP A 312 5.74 4.43 -11.69
C ASP A 312 4.91 5.53 -12.35
N TYR A 313 5.42 6.76 -12.36
CA TYR A 313 4.71 7.87 -12.97
C TYR A 313 4.45 7.63 -14.47
N LYS A 314 5.42 7.05 -15.20
CA LYS A 314 5.23 6.69 -16.61
C LYS A 314 4.18 5.59 -16.78
N MET A 315 4.17 4.59 -15.91
CA MET A 315 3.16 3.53 -15.94
C MET A 315 1.77 4.11 -15.66
N LEU A 316 1.63 4.94 -14.63
CA LEU A 316 0.38 5.64 -14.31
C LEU A 316 -0.12 6.51 -15.47
N LYS A 317 0.76 7.26 -16.16
CA LYS A 317 0.38 8.03 -17.35
C LYS A 317 -0.08 7.16 -18.51
N LYS A 318 0.48 5.96 -18.67
CA LYS A 318 0.02 4.97 -19.65
C LYS A 318 -1.39 4.48 -19.26
N LEU A 319 -1.57 4.05 -18.02
CA LEU A 319 -2.85 3.55 -17.50
C LEU A 319 -3.94 4.62 -17.55
N GLU A 320 -3.62 5.89 -17.28
CA GLU A 320 -4.56 7.01 -17.44
C GLU A 320 -5.13 7.06 -18.87
N THR A 321 -4.27 6.88 -19.88
CA THR A 321 -4.70 6.90 -21.29
C THR A 321 -5.51 5.66 -21.64
N ASP A 322 -5.05 4.47 -21.22
CA ASP A 322 -5.68 3.20 -21.56
C ASP A 322 -7.07 3.06 -20.89
N CYS A 323 -7.22 3.62 -19.68
CA CYS A 323 -8.45 3.53 -18.89
C CYS A 323 -9.50 4.59 -19.22
N GLU A 324 -9.12 5.72 -19.83
CA GLU A 324 -10.09 6.68 -20.38
C GLU A 324 -10.99 6.05 -21.46
N GLU A 325 -10.51 5.02 -22.17
CA GLU A 325 -11.29 4.37 -23.24
C GLU A 325 -12.39 3.44 -22.71
N LEU A 326 -12.37 3.12 -21.41
CA LEU A 326 -13.27 2.16 -20.75
C LEU A 326 -14.35 2.82 -19.87
N ALA A 327 -14.18 4.11 -19.54
CA ALA A 327 -15.10 4.92 -18.75
C ALA A 327 -16.27 5.51 -19.57
#